data_AF-A0A2V9LYU7-F1
#
_entry.id   AF-A0A2V9LYU7-F1
#
_cell.length_a   1.000
_cell.length_b   1.000
_cell.length_c   1.000
_cell.angle_alpha   90.00
_cell.angle_beta   90.00
_cell.angle_gamma   90.00
#
_symmetry.space_group_name_H-M   'P 1'
#
loop_
_entity.id
_entity.type
_entity.pdbx_description
1 polymer ?
#
loop_
_entity_poly.entity_id
_entity_poly.type
_entity_poly.pdbx_seq_one_letter_code
_entity_poly.pdbx_strand_id
1 'polypeptide(L)'
;MMRAFVIAFLVLLAGTTCIPWLPAQTELVQSHYFPADLEFVELRSIRSEKELDTPSALAELPEGAFFAEVGFKKYARRVYETSPPGGLTVEVVTLKDAKAAYSILTLLRSAQTAQGPPGDFGSFDRSNIIFSQANFLVRIQSGLPAEVSKRVALSVSNRIGRKGPEPALVKHLPQTGYDPSSLRYCLGPHSLARYAASVAGHELKFQDEVEIAQARYNLDDQTGVLSLIGFPTSQLAEEYFERLYSLVNFKGDTGQRLYFKRAGPLLGLLEGNFDPGNADAILGSIEFKYSIKWILDKYRHSSSGIWGVPGGMLGTVVRSLVFTGLLCAISIVAGVSFALFRIMLRGYAPNNFLDRQDRTEVIRLKIDEK
;
A
#
# COMPACT_ATOMS: atom_id res chain seq x y z
N MET A 1 -39.55 -30.95 -37.56
CA MET A 1 -38.47 -29.96 -37.28
C MET A 1 -38.92 -28.71 -36.54
N MET A 2 -40.18 -28.25 -36.65
CA MET A 2 -40.69 -27.04 -35.96
C MET A 2 -40.75 -27.15 -34.42
N ARG A 3 -40.81 -28.37 -33.87
CA ARG A 3 -40.79 -28.63 -32.41
C ARG A 3 -39.39 -28.47 -31.78
N ALA A 4 -38.31 -28.68 -32.54
CA ALA A 4 -36.96 -28.54 -32.01
C ALA A 4 -36.55 -27.06 -31.84
N PHE A 5 -37.07 -26.18 -32.70
CA PHE A 5 -36.74 -24.75 -32.68
C PHE A 5 -37.50 -23.96 -31.61
N VAL A 6 -38.76 -24.34 -31.32
CA VAL A 6 -39.55 -23.73 -30.24
C VAL A 6 -38.99 -24.10 -28.86
N ILE A 7 -38.44 -25.31 -28.71
CA ILE A 7 -37.75 -25.74 -27.49
C ILE A 7 -36.40 -25.00 -27.35
N ALA A 8 -35.65 -24.80 -28.44
CA ALA A 8 -34.40 -24.04 -28.41
C ALA A 8 -34.61 -22.56 -28.03
N PHE A 9 -35.71 -21.94 -28.46
CA PHE A 9 -36.02 -20.53 -28.15
C PHE A 9 -36.53 -20.35 -26.71
N LEU A 10 -37.27 -21.32 -26.15
CA LEU A 10 -37.70 -21.31 -24.74
C LEU A 10 -36.56 -21.62 -23.77
N VAL A 11 -35.57 -22.44 -24.17
CA VAL A 11 -34.37 -22.70 -23.36
C VAL A 11 -33.42 -21.49 -23.33
N LEU A 12 -33.40 -20.66 -24.38
CA LEU A 12 -32.61 -19.43 -24.42
C LEU A 12 -33.23 -18.26 -23.63
N LEU A 13 -34.57 -18.22 -23.49
CA LEU A 13 -35.25 -17.22 -22.64
C LEU A 13 -35.36 -17.63 -21.16
N ALA A 14 -35.32 -18.92 -20.84
CA ALA A 14 -35.33 -19.41 -19.45
C ALA A 14 -33.95 -19.37 -18.76
N GLY A 15 -32.88 -19.10 -19.51
CA GLY A 15 -31.51 -19.03 -18.99
C GLY A 15 -31.11 -17.71 -18.34
N THR A 16 -31.95 -16.66 -18.37
CA THR A 16 -31.55 -15.31 -17.97
C THR A 16 -32.26 -14.72 -16.75
N THR A 17 -33.07 -15.50 -16.02
CA THR A 17 -33.85 -14.93 -14.88
C THR A 17 -33.75 -15.71 -13.57
N CYS A 18 -32.65 -16.42 -13.32
CA CYS A 18 -32.35 -16.96 -11.99
C CYS A 18 -30.85 -16.81 -11.65
N ILE A 19 -30.41 -15.59 -11.41
CA ILE A 19 -29.28 -15.35 -10.51
C ILE A 19 -29.80 -14.39 -9.45
N PRO A 20 -30.40 -14.88 -8.35
CA PRO A 20 -30.61 -14.02 -7.20
C PRO A 20 -29.22 -13.63 -6.70
N TRP A 21 -28.96 -12.33 -6.85
CA TRP A 21 -28.08 -11.48 -6.05
C TRP A 21 -27.62 -12.14 -4.74
N LEU A 22 -26.63 -13.01 -4.82
CA LEU A 22 -25.68 -13.20 -3.73
C LEU A 22 -24.75 -11.99 -3.86
N PRO A 23 -24.70 -11.08 -2.87
CA PRO A 23 -23.45 -10.40 -2.65
C PRO A 23 -22.45 -11.51 -2.34
N ALA A 24 -21.75 -11.98 -3.36
CA ALA A 24 -20.44 -12.57 -3.18
C ALA A 24 -19.54 -11.42 -2.71
N GLN A 25 -19.78 -10.94 -1.48
CA GLN A 25 -18.68 -10.68 -0.59
C GLN A 25 -18.09 -12.06 -0.28
N THR A 26 -17.39 -12.64 -1.26
CA THR A 26 -16.11 -13.22 -0.93
C THR A 26 -15.26 -12.04 -0.46
N GLU A 27 -15.47 -11.63 0.79
CA GLU A 27 -14.35 -11.21 1.58
C GLU A 27 -13.44 -12.43 1.56
N LEU A 28 -12.53 -12.47 0.58
CA LEU A 28 -11.34 -13.28 0.64
C LEU A 28 -10.69 -12.79 1.94
N VAL A 29 -11.06 -13.42 3.04
CA VAL A 29 -10.26 -13.48 4.24
C VAL A 29 -8.97 -14.08 3.71
N GLN A 30 -8.03 -13.23 3.32
CA GLN A 30 -6.68 -13.66 2.99
C GLN A 30 -6.18 -14.28 4.28
N SER A 31 -6.36 -15.59 4.41
CA SER A 31 -6.00 -16.34 5.61
C SER A 31 -4.52 -16.16 5.92
N HIS A 32 -3.73 -15.89 4.88
CA HIS A 32 -2.32 -15.57 4.98
C HIS A 32 -1.82 -14.68 3.81
N TYR A 33 -0.76 -13.91 4.07
CA TYR A 33 -0.09 -13.06 3.06
C TYR A 33 1.04 -13.78 2.31
N PHE A 34 1.23 -15.08 2.56
CA PHE A 34 2.27 -15.88 1.94
C PHE A 34 2.02 -16.15 0.45
N PRO A 35 3.09 -16.45 -0.32
CA PRO A 35 2.98 -17.03 -1.65
C PRO A 35 1.97 -18.19 -1.71
N ALA A 36 1.27 -18.29 -2.84
CA ALA A 36 0.38 -19.41 -3.09
C ALA A 36 1.20 -20.67 -3.40
N ASP A 37 0.62 -21.84 -3.13
CA ASP A 37 1.27 -23.11 -3.44
C ASP A 37 1.58 -23.17 -4.94
N LEU A 38 2.80 -23.60 -5.28
CA LEU A 38 3.31 -23.71 -6.65
C LEU A 38 3.40 -22.38 -7.44
N GLU A 39 3.22 -21.22 -6.80
CA GLU A 39 3.42 -19.92 -7.46
C GLU A 39 4.88 -19.73 -7.93
N PHE A 40 5.82 -20.29 -7.16
CA PHE A 40 7.25 -20.23 -7.44
C PHE A 40 7.79 -21.64 -7.58
N VAL A 41 8.41 -21.92 -8.73
CA VAL A 41 9.04 -23.23 -9.00
C VAL A 41 10.16 -23.52 -8.00
N GLU A 42 10.80 -22.47 -7.48
CA GLU A 42 11.86 -22.58 -6.49
C GLU A 42 11.35 -22.99 -5.10
N LEU A 43 10.07 -22.76 -4.77
CA LEU A 43 9.46 -23.11 -3.48
C LEU A 43 8.74 -24.46 -3.60
N ARG A 44 9.41 -25.55 -3.20
CA ARG A 44 8.90 -26.91 -3.41
C ARG A 44 7.79 -27.29 -2.42
N SER A 45 8.02 -27.01 -1.15
CA SER A 45 7.15 -27.42 -0.06
C SER A 45 7.31 -26.50 1.15
N ILE A 46 6.29 -26.48 2.00
CA ILE A 46 6.33 -25.78 3.29
C ILE A 46 6.95 -26.73 4.30
N ARG A 47 8.11 -26.36 4.86
CA ARG A 47 8.81 -27.11 5.90
C ARG A 47 8.16 -26.91 7.27
N SER A 48 7.79 -25.67 7.58
CA SER A 48 7.12 -25.32 8.83
C SER A 48 6.36 -24.01 8.72
N GLU A 49 5.34 -23.88 9.56
CA GLU A 49 4.51 -22.69 9.69
C GLU A 49 4.29 -22.39 11.18
N LYS A 50 4.29 -21.10 11.53
CA LYS A 50 4.05 -20.62 12.89
C LYS A 50 3.20 -19.36 12.83
N GLU A 51 2.07 -19.37 13.52
CA GLU A 51 1.24 -18.18 13.74
C GLU A 51 1.14 -17.87 15.23
N LEU A 52 1.22 -16.60 15.58
CA LEU A 52 1.04 -16.10 16.94
C LEU A 52 0.10 -14.91 16.91
N ASP A 53 -0.95 -14.95 17.72
CA ASP A 53 -1.95 -13.88 17.85
C ASP A 53 -2.02 -13.32 19.28
N THR A 54 -1.25 -13.89 20.21
CA THR A 54 -1.21 -13.48 21.62
C THR A 54 0.10 -12.77 21.97
N PRO A 55 0.05 -11.64 22.71
CA PRO A 55 1.25 -10.91 23.13
C PRO A 55 2.20 -11.74 23.99
N SER A 56 1.71 -12.68 24.79
CA SER A 56 2.55 -13.55 25.64
C SER A 56 3.48 -14.46 24.83
N ALA A 57 3.08 -14.84 23.61
CA ALA A 57 3.91 -15.66 22.74
C ALA A 57 5.07 -14.88 22.09
N LEU A 58 5.10 -13.55 22.22
CA LEU A 58 6.20 -12.72 21.72
C LEU A 58 7.52 -12.99 22.46
N ALA A 59 7.48 -13.50 23.70
CA ALA A 59 8.69 -13.79 24.48
C ALA A 59 9.60 -14.83 23.78
N GLU A 60 9.04 -15.63 22.86
CA GLU A 60 9.79 -16.61 22.06
C GLU A 60 10.52 -15.98 20.87
N LEU A 61 10.22 -14.73 20.52
CA LEU A 61 10.82 -14.01 19.40
C LEU A 61 11.95 -13.09 19.89
N PRO A 62 13.12 -13.06 19.23
CA PRO A 62 14.22 -12.16 19.59
C PRO A 62 13.83 -10.68 19.63
N GLU A 63 12.92 -10.26 18.74
CA GLU A 63 12.41 -8.90 18.64
C GLU A 63 11.06 -8.69 19.35
N GLY A 64 10.61 -9.67 20.14
CA GLY A 64 9.29 -9.67 20.79
C GLY A 64 9.01 -8.43 21.61
N ALA A 65 10.00 -7.91 22.35
CA ALA A 65 9.87 -6.69 23.14
C ALA A 65 9.57 -5.46 22.26
N PHE A 66 10.18 -5.34 21.08
CA PHE A 66 9.91 -4.22 20.17
C PHE A 66 8.54 -4.34 19.55
N PHE A 67 8.11 -5.54 19.16
CA PHE A 67 6.76 -5.76 18.65
C PHE A 67 5.71 -5.42 19.71
N ALA A 68 5.93 -5.81 20.96
CA ALA A 68 5.03 -5.49 22.06
C ALA A 68 4.90 -3.97 22.26
N GLU A 69 6.03 -3.24 22.29
CA GLU A 69 6.08 -1.78 22.46
C GLU A 69 5.24 -1.05 21.40
N VAL A 70 5.40 -1.39 20.13
CA VAL A 70 4.73 -0.66 19.03
C VAL A 70 3.30 -1.13 18.75
N GLY A 71 2.78 -2.04 19.58
CA GLY A 71 1.41 -2.57 19.48
C GLY A 71 1.28 -3.73 18.49
N PHE A 72 1.84 -4.88 18.85
CA PHE A 72 1.68 -6.15 18.15
C PHE A 72 0.22 -6.57 17.98
N LYS A 73 -0.12 -7.17 16.83
CA LYS A 73 -1.43 -7.79 16.59
C LYS A 73 -1.34 -9.26 16.18
N LYS A 74 -0.52 -9.56 15.17
CA LYS A 74 -0.38 -10.91 14.61
C LYS A 74 1.02 -11.13 14.06
N TYR A 75 1.55 -12.32 14.22
CA TYR A 75 2.79 -12.80 13.63
C TYR A 75 2.49 -14.05 12.83
N ALA A 76 2.99 -14.13 11.61
CA ALA A 76 2.97 -15.34 10.81
C ALA A 76 4.36 -15.57 10.23
N ARG A 77 4.86 -16.80 10.29
CA ARG A 77 6.11 -17.24 9.68
C ARG A 77 5.91 -18.52 8.92
N ARG A 78 6.46 -18.59 7.71
CA ARG A 78 6.50 -19.80 6.88
C ARG A 78 7.92 -20.05 6.38
N VAL A 79 8.41 -21.26 6.55
CA VAL A 79 9.72 -21.73 6.10
C VAL A 79 9.52 -22.70 4.95
N TYR A 80 10.19 -22.47 3.84
CA TYR A 80 10.08 -23.26 2.62
C TYR A 80 11.33 -24.11 2.38
N GLU A 81 11.10 -25.32 1.89
CA GLU A 81 12.14 -26.09 1.20
C GLU A 81 12.25 -25.60 -0.24
N THR A 82 13.49 -25.50 -0.72
CA THR A 82 13.77 -24.79 -1.97
C THR A 82 14.63 -25.63 -2.91
N SER A 83 14.51 -25.35 -4.20
CA SER A 83 15.34 -25.94 -5.26
C SER A 83 15.76 -24.84 -6.22
N PRO A 84 17.05 -24.46 -6.27
CA PRO A 84 18.21 -25.08 -5.60
C PRO A 84 18.18 -24.98 -4.06
N PRO A 85 18.95 -25.81 -3.33
CA PRO A 85 18.99 -25.75 -1.87
C PRO A 85 19.54 -24.40 -1.39
N GLY A 86 18.76 -23.71 -0.58
CA GLY A 86 19.14 -22.42 0.04
C GLY A 86 18.20 -21.95 1.15
N GLY A 87 16.99 -22.51 1.20
CA GLY A 87 15.94 -22.15 2.16
C GLY A 87 15.35 -20.78 1.86
N LEU A 88 14.08 -20.61 2.20
CA LEU A 88 13.44 -19.31 2.19
C LEU A 88 12.47 -19.22 3.36
N THR A 89 12.60 -18.18 4.16
CA THR A 89 11.72 -17.88 5.28
C THR A 89 11.00 -16.58 5.00
N VAL A 90 9.67 -16.58 5.08
CA VAL A 90 8.84 -15.38 5.04
C VAL A 90 8.24 -15.16 6.42
N GLU A 91 8.42 -13.97 6.95
CA GLU A 91 7.81 -13.50 8.19
C GLU A 91 6.96 -12.27 7.89
N VAL A 92 5.74 -12.27 8.41
CA VAL A 92 4.78 -11.18 8.28
C VAL A 92 4.28 -10.82 9.67
N VAL A 93 4.55 -9.59 10.10
CA VAL A 93 4.13 -9.06 11.39
C VAL A 93 3.11 -7.95 11.15
N THR A 94 1.93 -8.12 11.71
CA THR A 94 0.86 -7.12 11.71
C THR A 94 0.95 -6.31 12.99
N LEU A 95 1.05 -5.00 12.85
CA LEU A 95 1.24 -4.05 13.94
C LEU A 95 0.06 -3.08 14.04
N LYS A 96 0.10 -2.20 15.06
CA LYS A 96 -0.95 -1.23 15.37
C LYS A 96 -1.29 -0.34 14.17
N ASP A 97 -0.27 0.29 13.60
CA ASP A 97 -0.39 1.27 12.51
C ASP A 97 0.87 1.29 11.60
N ALA A 98 0.91 2.21 10.64
CA ALA A 98 2.03 2.35 9.72
C ALA A 98 3.30 2.92 10.37
N LYS A 99 3.16 3.72 11.43
CA LYS A 99 4.30 4.24 12.19
C LYS A 99 5.03 3.10 12.89
N ALA A 100 4.28 2.17 13.49
CA ALA A 100 4.82 0.97 14.12
C ALA A 100 5.65 0.13 13.15
N ALA A 101 5.11 -0.17 11.95
CA ALA A 101 5.84 -0.93 10.94
C ALA A 101 7.08 -0.20 10.42
N TYR A 102 6.97 1.11 10.18
CA TYR A 102 8.10 1.92 9.76
C TYR A 102 9.19 1.99 10.83
N SER A 103 8.83 2.15 12.11
CA SER A 103 9.77 2.16 13.24
C SER A 103 10.63 0.90 13.22
N ILE A 104 10.01 -0.28 13.27
CA ILE A 104 10.76 -1.54 13.29
C ILE A 104 11.64 -1.71 12.04
N LEU A 105 11.15 -1.32 10.86
CA LEU A 105 11.96 -1.33 9.64
C LEU A 105 13.24 -0.50 9.80
N THR A 106 13.14 0.75 10.29
CA THR A 106 14.32 1.61 10.46
C THR A 106 15.31 1.09 11.49
N LEU A 107 14.85 0.30 12.47
CA LEU A 107 15.69 -0.26 13.52
C LEU A 107 16.39 -1.56 13.09
N LEU A 108 15.71 -2.41 12.31
CA LEU A 108 16.21 -3.73 11.92
C LEU A 108 16.86 -3.78 10.54
N ARG A 109 16.76 -2.71 9.73
CA ARG A 109 17.37 -2.66 8.40
C ARG A 109 18.90 -2.78 8.45
N SER A 110 19.47 -3.50 7.48
CA SER A 110 20.91 -3.61 7.26
C SER A 110 21.45 -2.58 6.27
N ALA A 111 20.60 -2.01 5.42
CA ALA A 111 20.97 -1.01 4.42
C ALA A 111 20.05 0.22 4.48
N GLN A 112 20.37 1.24 3.69
CA GLN A 112 19.51 2.42 3.52
C GLN A 112 18.12 1.99 3.05
N THR A 113 17.10 2.65 3.57
CA THR A 113 15.71 2.40 3.18
C THR A 113 15.41 3.06 1.85
N ALA A 114 14.85 2.30 0.92
CA ALA A 114 14.37 2.78 -0.37
C ALA A 114 12.84 2.80 -0.40
N GLN A 115 12.26 3.70 -1.19
CA GLN A 115 10.83 3.75 -1.44
C GLN A 115 10.43 2.83 -2.61
N GLY A 116 9.24 2.26 -2.54
CA GLY A 116 8.68 1.49 -3.64
C GLY A 116 9.23 0.06 -3.73
N PRO A 117 8.69 -0.71 -4.69
CA PRO A 117 8.32 -2.08 -4.39
C PRO A 117 9.52 -3.02 -4.26
N PRO A 118 9.43 -4.04 -3.38
CA PRO A 118 8.27 -4.41 -2.56
C PRO A 118 8.07 -3.51 -1.33
N GLY A 119 6.80 -3.28 -0.96
CA GLY A 119 6.39 -2.44 0.16
C GLY A 119 6.29 -0.95 -0.15
N ASP A 120 6.00 -0.17 0.90
CA ASP A 120 6.07 1.29 0.85
C ASP A 120 7.53 1.74 1.04
N PHE A 121 8.22 1.12 2.00
CA PHE A 121 9.63 1.34 2.31
C PHE A 121 10.32 0.00 2.56
N GLY A 122 11.55 -0.17 2.08
CA GLY A 122 12.28 -1.41 2.30
C GLY A 122 13.80 -1.26 2.30
N SER A 123 14.46 -2.20 2.95
CA SER A 123 15.90 -2.41 2.90
C SER A 123 16.15 -3.75 2.22
N PHE A 124 16.94 -3.71 1.16
CA PHE A 124 17.16 -4.84 0.26
C PHE A 124 18.62 -5.25 0.31
N ASP A 125 18.89 -6.34 0.99
CA ASP A 125 20.16 -7.06 0.95
C ASP A 125 19.98 -8.36 0.17
N ARG A 126 21.08 -8.96 -0.29
CA ARG A 126 21.11 -10.16 -1.13
C ARG A 126 20.35 -11.34 -0.51
N SER A 127 20.47 -11.51 0.80
CA SER A 127 19.88 -12.64 1.55
C SER A 127 18.79 -12.22 2.54
N ASN A 128 18.58 -10.91 2.74
CA ASN A 128 17.63 -10.37 3.69
C ASN A 128 16.89 -9.18 3.10
N ILE A 129 15.60 -9.36 2.85
CA ILE A 129 14.70 -8.28 2.43
C ILE A 129 13.79 -7.97 3.59
N ILE A 130 13.78 -6.73 4.05
CA ILE A 130 12.84 -6.25 5.06
C ILE A 130 12.11 -5.04 4.52
N PHE A 131 10.78 -5.04 4.57
CA PHE A 131 9.98 -3.91 4.12
C PHE A 131 8.78 -3.67 5.03
N SER A 132 8.36 -2.43 5.11
CA SER A 132 7.10 -2.02 5.73
C SER A 132 6.09 -1.66 4.64
N GLN A 133 4.83 -2.03 4.88
CA GLN A 133 3.73 -1.70 3.99
C GLN A 133 2.45 -1.54 4.80
N ALA A 134 1.84 -0.35 4.78
CA ALA A 134 0.79 0.01 5.73
C ALA A 134 1.23 -0.37 7.16
N ASN A 135 0.42 -1.15 7.90
CA ASN A 135 0.73 -1.62 9.25
C ASN A 135 1.43 -3.00 9.29
N PHE A 136 2.01 -3.46 8.18
CA PHE A 136 2.71 -4.73 8.07
C PHE A 136 4.22 -4.51 8.00
N LEU A 137 4.97 -5.32 8.74
CA LEU A 137 6.40 -5.52 8.56
C LEU A 137 6.60 -6.91 7.95
N VAL A 138 7.33 -6.99 6.85
CA VAL A 138 7.65 -8.25 6.18
C VAL A 138 9.15 -8.43 6.17
N ARG A 139 9.61 -9.62 6.55
CA ARG A 139 11.02 -10.02 6.48
C ARG A 139 11.13 -11.31 5.68
N ILE A 140 12.03 -11.32 4.71
CA ILE A 140 12.32 -12.47 3.85
C ILE A 140 13.80 -12.76 3.94
N GLN A 141 14.12 -13.93 4.49
CA GLN A 141 15.48 -14.43 4.60
C GLN A 141 15.65 -15.61 3.64
N SER A 142 16.67 -15.58 2.80
CA SER A 142 16.87 -16.63 1.80
C SER A 142 18.33 -16.83 1.43
N GLY A 143 18.70 -18.10 1.19
CA GLY A 143 19.94 -18.47 0.52
C GLY A 143 19.83 -18.55 -1.01
N LEU A 144 18.68 -18.19 -1.59
CA LEU A 144 18.44 -18.20 -3.03
C LEU A 144 19.01 -16.94 -3.71
N PRO A 145 19.10 -16.91 -5.06
CA PRO A 145 19.42 -15.69 -5.79
C PRO A 145 18.47 -14.53 -5.44
N ALA A 146 19.02 -13.32 -5.31
CA ALA A 146 18.28 -12.13 -4.87
C ALA A 146 17.01 -11.84 -5.69
N GLU A 147 17.02 -12.17 -6.99
CA GLU A 147 15.84 -12.02 -7.87
C GLU A 147 14.66 -12.87 -7.41
N VAL A 148 14.90 -14.09 -6.94
CA VAL A 148 13.84 -14.98 -6.45
C VAL A 148 13.24 -14.39 -5.17
N SER A 149 14.09 -13.98 -4.22
CA SER A 149 13.65 -13.34 -2.97
C SER A 149 12.86 -12.06 -3.23
N LYS A 150 13.28 -11.25 -4.22
CA LYS A 150 12.57 -10.04 -4.63
C LYS A 150 11.21 -10.34 -5.25
N ARG A 151 11.10 -11.36 -6.13
CA ARG A 151 9.79 -11.77 -6.68
C ARG A 151 8.84 -12.27 -5.58
N VAL A 152 9.35 -13.06 -4.63
CA VAL A 152 8.56 -13.50 -3.47
C VAL A 152 8.11 -12.31 -2.64
N ALA A 153 8.99 -11.34 -2.40
CA ALA A 153 8.66 -10.12 -1.67
C ALA A 153 7.59 -9.28 -2.38
N LEU A 154 7.67 -9.14 -3.70
CA LEU A 154 6.66 -8.46 -4.52
C LEU A 154 5.31 -9.19 -4.44
N SER A 155 5.34 -10.51 -4.49
CA SER A 155 4.16 -11.35 -4.39
C SER A 155 3.47 -11.21 -3.03
N VAL A 156 4.22 -11.15 -1.91
CA VAL A 156 3.67 -10.82 -0.58
C VAL A 156 3.12 -9.38 -0.53
N SER A 157 3.87 -8.41 -1.05
CA SER A 157 3.49 -7.00 -1.08
C SER A 157 2.18 -6.75 -1.87
N ASN A 158 2.02 -7.44 -3.00
CA ASN A 158 0.81 -7.38 -3.83
C ASN A 158 -0.42 -7.95 -3.11
N ARG A 159 -0.25 -8.99 -2.27
CA ARG A 159 -1.35 -9.54 -1.47
C ARG A 159 -1.81 -8.55 -0.39
N ILE A 160 -0.86 -7.89 0.28
CA ILE A 160 -1.19 -6.85 1.27
C ILE A 160 -2.02 -5.73 0.63
N GLY A 161 -1.62 -5.26 -0.57
CA GLY A 161 -2.42 -4.38 -1.42
C GLY A 161 -2.75 -2.98 -0.86
N ARG A 162 -2.29 -2.66 0.35
CA ARG A 162 -2.50 -1.37 1.03
C ARG A 162 -1.20 -0.59 1.07
N LYS A 163 -1.31 0.74 1.21
CA LYS A 163 -0.16 1.64 1.41
C LYS A 163 -0.31 2.42 2.70
N GLY A 164 0.81 2.69 3.36
CA GLY A 164 0.93 3.54 4.53
C GLY A 164 1.70 4.82 4.20
N PRO A 165 1.35 5.95 4.81
CA PRO A 165 2.16 7.16 4.67
C PRO A 165 3.48 7.01 5.43
N GLU A 166 4.54 7.65 4.94
CA GLU A 166 5.73 7.91 5.75
C GLU A 166 5.35 8.68 7.02
N PRO A 167 5.95 8.38 8.19
CA PRO A 167 5.69 9.12 9.41
C PRO A 167 5.91 10.62 9.22
N ALA A 168 4.98 11.43 9.73
CA ALA A 168 5.03 12.88 9.58
C ALA A 168 6.32 13.48 10.16
N LEU A 169 6.78 12.96 11.31
CA LEU A 169 8.01 13.42 11.97
C LEU A 169 9.24 13.30 11.06
N VAL A 170 9.37 12.19 10.33
CA VAL A 170 10.49 11.94 9.42
C VAL A 170 10.53 12.97 8.30
N LYS A 171 9.36 13.44 7.83
CA LYS A 171 9.27 14.50 6.79
C LYS A 171 9.74 15.87 7.28
N HIS A 172 9.79 16.09 8.59
CA HIS A 172 10.30 17.32 9.18
C HIS A 172 11.82 17.29 9.41
N LEU A 173 12.49 16.20 9.06
CA LEU A 173 13.95 16.15 9.12
C LEU A 173 14.56 17.10 8.08
N PRO A 174 15.51 17.96 8.50
CA PRO A 174 16.34 18.76 7.59
C PRO A 174 16.97 17.89 6.50
N GLN A 175 16.97 18.34 5.25
CA GLN A 175 17.61 17.58 4.16
C GLN A 175 19.08 17.95 3.98
N THR A 176 19.48 19.15 4.41
CA THR A 176 20.86 19.63 4.32
C THR A 176 21.77 18.81 5.25
N GLY A 177 22.79 18.16 4.68
CA GLY A 177 23.74 17.35 5.42
C GLY A 177 23.19 16.03 5.98
N TYR A 178 21.95 15.67 5.66
CA TYR A 178 21.28 14.47 6.19
C TYR A 178 21.86 13.18 5.62
N ASP A 179 22.25 12.24 6.50
CA ASP A 179 22.61 10.87 6.12
C ASP A 179 21.39 9.93 6.26
N PRO A 180 20.71 9.56 5.17
CA PRO A 180 19.51 8.73 5.21
C PRO A 180 19.77 7.29 5.67
N SER A 181 21.01 6.80 5.58
CA SER A 181 21.36 5.45 6.02
C SER A 181 21.31 5.32 7.55
N SER A 182 21.52 6.44 8.25
CA SER A 182 21.62 6.53 9.70
C SER A 182 20.28 6.71 10.43
N LEU A 183 19.17 6.96 9.71
CA LEU A 183 17.86 7.25 10.31
C LEU A 183 17.36 6.14 11.24
N ARG A 184 17.10 6.45 12.50
CA ARG A 184 16.39 5.58 13.45
C ARG A 184 15.11 6.28 13.88
N TYR A 185 13.97 5.60 13.73
CA TYR A 185 12.67 6.09 14.16
C TYR A 185 12.13 5.22 15.29
N CYS A 186 12.07 5.78 16.49
CA CYS A 186 11.67 5.11 17.73
C CYS A 186 10.31 5.62 18.20
N LEU A 187 9.51 4.73 18.77
CA LEU A 187 8.15 5.02 19.26
C LEU A 187 7.98 4.76 20.76
N GLY A 188 9.02 4.29 21.44
CA GLY A 188 8.95 3.97 22.86
C GLY A 188 10.31 3.76 23.51
N PRO A 189 10.31 3.49 24.82
CA PRO A 189 11.51 3.47 25.64
C PRO A 189 12.47 2.30 25.33
N HIS A 190 11.98 1.12 24.95
CA HIS A 190 12.84 -0.02 24.59
C HIS A 190 13.57 0.21 23.26
N SER A 191 12.87 0.74 22.24
CA SER A 191 13.53 1.07 20.97
C SER A 191 14.56 2.19 21.16
N LEU A 192 14.22 3.20 21.97
CA LEU A 192 15.13 4.29 22.31
C LEU A 192 16.38 3.80 23.05
N ALA A 193 16.22 3.06 24.15
CA ALA A 193 17.34 2.60 24.97
C ALA A 193 18.32 1.69 24.20
N ARG A 194 17.85 0.95 23.18
CA ARG A 194 18.71 0.05 22.42
C ARG A 194 19.36 0.68 21.18
N TYR A 195 18.64 1.55 20.47
CA TYR A 195 19.05 1.99 19.13
C TYR A 195 19.35 3.47 19.01
N ALA A 196 18.92 4.29 19.96
CA ALA A 196 19.19 5.71 19.91
C ALA A 196 20.57 6.04 20.47
N ALA A 197 21.20 7.06 19.90
CA ALA A 197 22.38 7.65 20.48
C ALA A 197 21.98 8.41 21.76
N SER A 198 22.77 8.22 22.83
CA SER A 198 22.70 9.08 24.01
C SER A 198 22.92 10.52 23.60
N VAL A 199 22.18 11.44 24.23
CA VAL A 199 22.37 12.87 23.97
C VAL A 199 23.03 13.53 25.17
N ALA A 200 24.13 14.24 24.96
CA ALA A 200 24.90 14.87 26.03
C ALA A 200 25.38 13.88 27.11
N GLY A 201 25.64 12.63 26.74
CA GLY A 201 26.00 11.56 27.68
C GLY A 201 24.84 11.05 28.55
N HIS A 202 23.61 11.55 28.35
CA HIS A 202 22.44 11.14 29.11
C HIS A 202 21.49 10.33 28.23
N GLU A 203 20.95 9.24 28.78
CA GLU A 203 19.85 8.54 28.16
C GLU A 203 18.61 9.43 28.20
N LEU A 204 18.05 9.66 27.02
CA LEU A 204 16.76 10.33 26.92
C LEU A 204 15.68 9.38 27.47
N LYS A 205 15.01 9.80 28.53
CA LYS A 205 13.85 9.09 29.09
C LYS A 205 12.60 9.88 28.79
N PHE A 206 11.81 9.36 27.85
CA PHE A 206 10.50 9.93 27.52
C PHE A 206 9.38 9.00 28.00
N GLN A 207 8.23 9.59 28.28
CA GLN A 207 7.00 8.84 28.53
C GLN A 207 6.49 8.19 27.24
N ASP A 208 5.56 7.24 27.39
CA ASP A 208 4.83 6.65 26.28
C ASP A 208 4.14 7.75 25.45
N GLU A 209 4.07 7.55 24.13
CA GLU A 209 3.46 8.47 23.13
C GLU A 209 4.37 9.56 22.51
N VAL A 210 5.67 9.56 22.77
CA VAL A 210 6.63 10.43 22.07
C VAL A 210 7.21 9.73 20.84
N GLU A 211 7.26 10.43 19.71
CA GLU A 211 7.93 9.95 18.50
C GLU A 211 9.33 10.55 18.39
N ILE A 212 10.34 9.74 18.05
CA ILE A 212 11.72 10.20 18.00
C ILE A 212 12.36 9.75 16.70
N ALA A 213 12.85 10.69 15.90
CA ALA A 213 13.63 10.44 14.70
C ALA A 213 15.07 10.93 14.92
N GLN A 214 16.03 10.02 14.92
CA GLN A 214 17.45 10.34 15.03
C GLN A 214 18.17 10.06 13.72
N ALA A 215 19.06 10.95 13.32
CA ALA A 215 19.93 10.73 12.18
C ALA A 215 21.25 11.51 12.30
N ARG A 216 22.27 11.02 11.60
CA ARG A 216 23.55 11.68 11.45
C ARG A 216 23.45 12.79 10.40
N TYR A 217 24.14 13.88 10.70
CA TYR A 217 24.31 15.01 9.83
C TYR A 217 25.80 15.27 9.60
N ASN A 218 26.18 15.53 8.36
CA ASN A 218 27.52 15.92 7.95
C ASN A 218 27.43 17.19 7.08
N LEU A 219 28.06 18.27 7.51
CA LEU A 219 28.09 19.56 6.80
C LEU A 219 29.46 20.21 7.00
N ASP A 220 30.14 20.56 5.92
CA ASP A 220 31.47 21.22 5.95
C ASP A 220 32.48 20.55 6.89
N ASP A 221 32.64 19.22 6.78
CA ASP A 221 33.48 18.34 7.62
C ASP A 221 33.10 18.31 9.12
N GLN A 222 32.02 18.98 9.52
CA GLN A 222 31.41 18.88 10.83
C GLN A 222 30.36 17.77 10.82
N THR A 223 30.35 16.97 11.87
CA THR A 223 29.48 15.80 11.99
C THR A 223 28.77 15.81 13.34
N GLY A 224 27.55 15.30 13.36
CA GLY A 224 26.82 15.11 14.59
C GLY A 224 25.51 14.37 14.39
N VAL A 225 24.72 14.29 15.46
CA VAL A 225 23.44 13.60 15.48
C VAL A 225 22.34 14.61 15.78
N LEU A 226 21.33 14.64 14.91
CA LEU A 226 20.09 15.35 15.17
C LEU A 226 19.08 14.36 15.74
N SER A 227 18.55 14.68 16.91
CA SER A 227 17.36 14.06 17.49
C SER A 227 16.18 14.98 17.28
N LEU A 228 15.24 14.59 16.43
CA LEU A 228 13.97 15.27 16.24
C LEU A 228 12.90 14.53 17.03
N ILE A 229 12.25 15.23 17.94
CA ILE A 229 11.27 14.68 18.88
C ILE A 229 9.91 15.32 18.58
N GLY A 230 8.91 14.47 18.34
CA GLY A 230 7.52 14.87 18.11
C GLY A 230 6.67 14.61 19.33
N PHE A 231 6.11 15.66 19.91
CA PHE A 231 5.20 15.57 21.05
C PHE A 231 3.74 15.59 20.62
N PRO A 232 2.83 14.97 21.41
CA PRO A 232 1.39 15.05 21.17
C PRO A 232 0.84 16.49 21.24
N THR A 233 1.46 17.35 22.07
CA THR A 233 1.03 18.74 22.28
C THR A 233 2.22 19.70 22.32
N SER A 234 1.96 20.98 21.99
CA SER A 234 3.00 22.02 22.07
C SER A 234 3.40 22.36 23.51
N GLN A 235 2.48 22.20 24.47
CA GLN A 235 2.75 22.42 25.90
C GLN A 235 3.75 21.39 26.43
N LEU A 236 3.59 20.11 26.05
CA LEU A 236 4.56 19.07 26.40
C LEU A 236 5.93 19.37 25.78
N ALA A 237 5.96 19.78 24.51
CA ALA A 237 7.22 20.16 23.86
C ALA A 237 7.95 21.31 24.58
N GLU A 238 7.21 22.27 25.12
CA GLU A 238 7.75 23.39 25.89
C GLU A 238 8.28 22.93 27.25
N GLU A 239 7.53 22.12 28.00
CA GLU A 239 7.99 21.57 29.29
C GLU A 239 9.30 20.77 29.13
N TYR A 240 9.37 19.92 28.11
CA TYR A 240 10.58 19.13 27.83
C TYR A 240 11.74 19.99 27.32
N PHE A 241 11.45 21.04 26.54
CA PHE A 241 12.47 22.00 26.10
C PHE A 241 13.12 22.68 27.31
N GLU A 242 12.33 23.25 28.23
CA GLU A 242 12.85 23.92 29.43
C GLU A 242 13.66 22.95 30.30
N ARG A 243 13.17 21.72 30.47
CA ARG A 243 13.87 20.67 31.21
C ARG A 243 15.23 20.36 30.59
N LEU A 244 15.28 20.08 29.30
CA LEU A 244 16.53 19.76 28.59
C LEU A 244 17.48 20.96 28.54
N TYR A 245 16.95 22.15 28.27
CA TYR A 245 17.74 23.39 28.22
C TYR A 245 18.42 23.68 29.56
N SER A 246 17.75 23.42 30.69
CA SER A 246 18.34 23.56 32.02
C SER A 246 19.54 22.62 32.25
N LEU A 247 19.53 21.44 31.62
CA LEU A 247 20.62 20.46 31.69
C LEU A 247 21.82 20.86 30.83
N VAL A 248 21.62 21.68 29.79
CA VAL A 248 22.64 22.06 28.79
C VAL A 248 23.60 23.13 29.30
N ASN A 249 23.23 23.81 30.40
CA ASN A 249 24.18 24.66 31.13
C ASN A 249 25.32 23.84 31.77
N PHE A 250 25.20 22.51 31.83
CA PHE A 250 26.36 21.64 31.99
C PHE A 250 27.02 21.48 30.62
N LYS A 251 28.24 22.01 30.46
CA LYS A 251 29.16 21.59 29.40
C LYS A 251 29.07 20.07 29.32
N GLY A 252 28.55 19.54 28.21
CA GLY A 252 28.44 18.09 28.03
C GLY A 252 29.81 17.48 28.34
N ASP A 253 29.83 16.47 29.20
CA ASP A 253 31.04 15.78 29.65
C ASP A 253 31.84 15.22 28.44
N THR A 254 31.16 15.10 27.29
CA THR A 254 31.66 14.67 25.98
C THR A 254 32.43 15.73 25.18
N GLY A 255 32.43 17.01 25.58
CA GLY A 255 33.08 18.10 24.83
C GLY A 255 32.40 18.50 23.50
N GLN A 256 31.24 17.91 23.19
CA GLN A 256 30.43 18.23 22.01
C GLN A 256 29.47 19.40 22.30
N ARG A 257 29.18 20.22 21.29
CA ARG A 257 28.25 21.33 21.41
C ARG A 257 26.83 20.83 21.19
N LEU A 258 25.91 21.34 21.99
CA LEU A 258 24.49 21.00 21.93
C LEU A 258 23.70 22.24 21.50
N TYR A 259 22.87 22.06 20.49
CA TYR A 259 22.00 23.10 19.96
C TYR A 259 20.56 22.63 20.01
N PHE A 260 19.65 23.52 20.40
CA PHE A 260 18.23 23.22 20.59
C PHE A 260 17.38 24.17 19.78
N LYS A 261 16.31 23.64 19.19
CA LYS A 261 15.26 24.44 18.59
C LYS A 261 13.91 23.80 18.81
N ARG A 262 12.94 24.59 19.28
CA ARG A 262 11.54 24.20 19.35
C ARG A 262 10.74 24.83 18.21
N ALA A 263 9.87 24.05 17.57
CA ALA A 263 8.95 24.52 16.54
C ALA A 263 7.58 23.87 16.76
N GLY A 264 6.68 24.58 17.46
CA GLY A 264 5.36 24.04 17.83
C GLY A 264 5.49 22.79 18.73
N PRO A 265 4.96 21.63 18.32
CA PRO A 265 5.11 20.35 19.04
C PRO A 265 6.41 19.60 18.71
N LEU A 266 7.30 20.18 17.90
CA LEU A 266 8.57 19.57 17.52
C LEU A 266 9.72 20.15 18.35
N LEU A 267 10.65 19.29 18.74
CA LEU A 267 11.90 19.66 19.40
C LEU A 267 13.07 19.03 18.63
N GLY A 268 13.91 19.88 18.04
CA GLY A 268 15.17 19.50 17.43
C GLY A 268 16.32 19.68 18.40
N LEU A 269 17.15 18.65 18.52
CA LEU A 269 18.34 18.61 19.36
C LEU A 269 19.52 18.11 18.53
N LEU A 270 20.45 19.01 18.23
CA LEU A 270 21.64 18.75 17.44
C LEU A 270 22.85 18.67 18.36
N GLU A 271 23.49 17.51 18.42
CA GLU A 271 24.74 17.28 19.14
C GLU A 271 25.87 17.03 18.13
N GLY A 272 26.98 17.74 18.28
CA GLY A 272 28.16 17.49 17.45
C GLY A 272 29.23 18.58 17.57
N ASN A 273 30.16 18.57 16.62
CA ASN A 273 31.22 19.58 16.52
C ASN A 273 30.83 20.77 15.63
N PHE A 274 29.54 21.04 15.47
CA PHE A 274 29.06 22.11 14.61
C PHE A 274 29.46 23.50 15.11
N ASP A 275 29.71 24.42 14.19
CA ASP A 275 29.70 25.84 14.50
C ASP A 275 28.26 26.37 14.61
N PRO A 276 28.03 27.52 15.26
CA PRO A 276 26.68 28.06 15.43
C PRO A 276 25.96 28.32 14.10
N GLY A 277 26.66 28.72 13.03
CA GLY A 277 26.04 29.04 11.75
C GLY A 277 25.52 27.80 11.03
N ASN A 278 26.31 26.72 11.01
CA ASN A 278 25.94 25.43 10.45
C ASN A 278 24.86 24.74 11.28
N ALA A 279 24.93 24.85 12.62
CA ALA A 279 23.86 24.38 13.50
C ALA A 279 22.53 25.10 13.21
N ASP A 280 22.57 26.43 13.05
CA ASP A 280 21.39 27.23 12.69
C ASP A 280 20.89 26.91 11.28
N ALA A 281 21.75 26.58 10.33
CA ALA A 281 21.34 26.16 9.00
C ALA A 281 20.55 24.83 9.03
N ILE A 282 21.01 23.85 9.83
CA ILE A 282 20.33 22.56 10.00
C ILE A 282 19.02 22.75 10.77
N LEU A 283 19.08 23.29 11.99
CA LEU A 283 17.92 23.47 12.86
C LEU A 283 16.92 24.48 12.27
N GLY A 284 17.40 25.50 11.57
CA GLY A 284 16.61 26.53 10.89
C GLY A 284 15.51 25.97 10.00
N SER A 285 15.77 24.84 9.33
CA SER A 285 14.81 24.18 8.45
C SER A 285 13.70 23.39 9.17
N ILE A 286 13.84 23.14 10.49
CA ILE A 286 12.80 22.51 11.29
C ILE A 286 11.68 23.54 11.53
N GLU A 287 10.60 23.39 10.76
CA GLU A 287 9.40 24.22 10.85
C GLU A 287 8.15 23.35 11.06
N PHE A 288 7.23 23.85 11.89
CA PHE A 288 5.92 23.27 12.05
C PHE A 288 4.86 24.24 11.52
N LYS A 289 4.14 23.82 10.47
CA LYS A 289 3.06 24.62 9.86
C LYS A 289 1.71 24.02 10.21
N TYR A 290 0.88 24.78 10.93
CA TYR A 290 -0.51 24.41 11.15
C TYR A 290 -1.26 24.44 9.82
N SER A 291 -1.67 23.28 9.31
CA SER A 291 -2.61 23.20 8.18
C SER A 291 -4.01 22.92 8.73
N ILE A 292 -4.83 23.97 8.85
CA ILE A 292 -6.24 23.83 9.17
C ILE A 292 -6.94 23.37 7.89
N LYS A 293 -7.18 22.06 7.74
CA LYS A 293 -8.08 21.54 6.71
C LYS A 293 -9.49 21.53 7.27
N TRP A 294 -10.36 22.37 6.73
CA TRP A 294 -11.78 22.35 7.05
C TRP A 294 -12.36 20.97 6.73
N ILE A 295 -13.15 20.41 7.65
CA ILE A 295 -13.72 19.05 7.56
C ILE A 295 -14.46 18.79 6.22
N LEU A 296 -14.99 19.83 5.59
CA LEU A 296 -15.65 19.78 4.28
C LEU A 296 -14.71 19.42 3.11
N ASP A 297 -13.41 19.73 3.19
CA ASP A 297 -12.45 19.37 2.14
C ASP A 297 -11.99 17.90 2.20
N LYS A 298 -12.31 17.16 3.28
CA LYS A 298 -11.96 15.74 3.43
C LYS A 298 -12.61 14.83 2.36
N TYR A 299 -13.70 15.29 1.75
CA TYR A 299 -14.42 14.57 0.69
C TYR A 299 -14.11 15.06 -0.72
N ARG A 300 -13.35 16.16 -0.88
CA ARG A 300 -12.98 16.65 -2.20
C ARG A 300 -11.73 15.88 -2.64
N HIS A 301 -11.95 14.66 -3.16
CA HIS A 301 -10.89 13.93 -3.85
C HIS A 301 -10.28 14.87 -4.89
N SER A 302 -8.98 15.13 -4.74
CA SER A 302 -8.18 15.81 -5.75
C SER A 302 -8.05 14.87 -6.94
N SER A 303 -9.12 14.74 -7.72
CA SER A 303 -9.03 14.21 -9.07
C SER A 303 -8.61 15.39 -9.94
N SER A 304 -7.43 15.32 -10.53
CA SER A 304 -7.06 16.15 -11.66
C SER A 304 -8.10 15.94 -12.77
N GLY A 305 -9.15 16.76 -12.76
CA GLY A 305 -10.20 16.75 -13.76
C GLY A 305 -9.78 17.64 -14.91
N ILE A 306 -9.85 17.12 -16.13
CA ILE A 306 -9.89 17.97 -17.32
C ILE A 306 -11.28 18.62 -17.29
N TRP A 307 -11.34 19.94 -17.28
CA TRP A 307 -12.61 20.68 -17.38
C TRP A 307 -13.58 20.52 -16.20
N GLY A 308 -13.06 20.38 -14.97
CA GLY A 308 -13.89 20.41 -13.75
C GLY A 308 -14.78 19.18 -13.52
N VAL A 309 -14.67 18.14 -14.34
CA VAL A 309 -15.41 16.87 -14.17
C VAL A 309 -14.49 15.82 -13.53
N PRO A 310 -14.90 15.14 -12.45
CA PRO A 310 -14.12 14.08 -11.82
C PRO A 310 -13.82 12.94 -12.81
N GLY A 311 -12.57 12.47 -12.86
CA GLY A 311 -12.14 11.44 -13.82
C GLY A 311 -12.92 10.12 -13.73
N GLY A 312 -13.45 9.79 -12.54
CA GLY A 312 -14.34 8.64 -12.35
C GLY A 312 -15.67 8.76 -13.10
N MET A 313 -16.24 9.97 -13.18
CA MET A 313 -17.47 10.23 -13.95
C MET A 313 -17.20 10.22 -15.45
N LEU A 314 -16.05 10.73 -15.88
CA LEU A 314 -15.67 10.66 -17.30
C LEU A 314 -15.48 9.20 -17.75
N GLY A 315 -14.88 8.36 -16.89
CA GLY A 315 -14.71 6.94 -17.14
C GLY A 315 -16.04 6.18 -17.29
N THR A 316 -17.05 6.49 -16.47
CA THR A 316 -18.36 5.84 -16.59
C THR A 316 -19.12 6.29 -17.83
N VAL A 317 -19.06 7.57 -18.20
CA VAL A 317 -19.69 8.10 -19.43
C VAL A 317 -19.05 7.51 -20.68
N VAL A 318 -17.71 7.46 -20.75
CA VAL A 318 -17.03 6.86 -21.91
C VAL A 318 -17.36 5.37 -22.04
N ARG A 319 -17.38 4.63 -20.93
CA ARG A 319 -17.74 3.20 -20.94
C ARG A 319 -19.18 2.96 -21.37
N SER A 320 -20.14 3.80 -20.95
CA SER A 320 -21.54 3.64 -21.37
C SER A 320 -21.74 3.95 -22.86
N LEU A 321 -20.99 4.92 -23.40
CA LEU A 321 -21.03 5.28 -24.82
C LEU A 321 -20.43 4.17 -25.69
N VAL A 322 -19.31 3.58 -25.28
CA VAL A 322 -18.72 2.40 -25.93
C VAL A 322 -19.66 1.20 -25.88
N PHE A 323 -20.30 0.95 -24.74
CA PHE A 323 -21.28 -0.14 -24.60
C PHE A 323 -22.49 0.05 -25.51
N THR A 324 -23.00 1.28 -25.63
CA THR A 324 -24.09 1.61 -26.55
C THR A 324 -23.68 1.38 -28.01
N GLY A 325 -22.47 1.80 -28.39
CA GLY A 325 -21.91 1.52 -29.72
C GLY A 325 -21.82 0.03 -30.04
N LEU A 326 -21.41 -0.78 -29.05
CA LEU A 326 -21.36 -2.24 -29.20
C LEU A 326 -22.75 -2.84 -29.44
N LEU A 327 -23.78 -2.38 -28.71
CA LEU A 327 -25.16 -2.84 -28.92
C LEU A 327 -25.70 -2.46 -30.31
N CYS A 328 -25.39 -1.27 -30.80
CA CYS A 328 -25.74 -0.86 -32.16
C CYS A 328 -25.10 -1.79 -33.21
N ALA A 329 -23.82 -2.15 -33.03
CA ALA A 329 -23.14 -3.07 -33.94
C ALA A 329 -23.78 -4.47 -33.94
N ILE A 330 -24.12 -5.00 -32.76
CA ILE A 330 -24.81 -6.29 -32.63
C ILE A 330 -26.18 -6.26 -33.32
N SER A 331 -26.93 -5.16 -33.19
CA SER A 331 -28.23 -4.98 -33.85
C SER A 331 -28.12 -5.04 -35.39
N ILE A 332 -27.10 -4.40 -35.96
CA ILE A 332 -26.84 -4.44 -37.40
C ILE A 332 -26.53 -5.87 -37.86
N VAL A 333 -25.65 -6.57 -37.14
CA VAL A 333 -25.27 -7.95 -37.45
C VAL A 333 -26.49 -8.88 -37.41
N ALA A 334 -27.36 -8.72 -36.41
CA ALA A 334 -28.60 -9.48 -36.30
C ALA A 334 -29.55 -9.22 -37.48
N GLY A 335 -29.71 -7.95 -37.89
CA GLY A 335 -30.53 -7.56 -39.03
C GLY A 335 -30.04 -8.15 -40.36
N VAL A 336 -28.72 -8.07 -40.61
CA VAL A 336 -28.10 -8.67 -41.80
C VAL A 336 -28.25 -10.18 -41.80
N SER A 337 -28.04 -10.83 -40.65
CA SER A 337 -28.19 -12.28 -40.51
C SER A 337 -29.62 -12.72 -40.82
N PHE A 338 -30.63 -11.97 -40.36
CA PHE A 338 -32.02 -12.25 -40.67
C PHE A 338 -32.36 -12.06 -42.16
N ALA A 339 -31.81 -11.02 -42.79
CA ALA A 339 -31.98 -10.79 -44.23
C ALA A 339 -31.38 -11.92 -45.07
N LEU A 340 -30.16 -12.37 -44.75
CA LEU A 340 -29.52 -13.51 -45.40
C LEU A 340 -30.29 -14.80 -45.16
N PHE A 341 -30.75 -15.05 -43.94
CA PHE A 341 -31.59 -16.19 -43.60
C PHE A 341 -32.88 -16.20 -44.44
N ARG A 342 -33.53 -15.03 -44.63
CA ARG A 342 -34.72 -14.89 -45.47
C ARG A 342 -34.44 -15.21 -46.94
N ILE A 343 -33.31 -14.78 -47.49
CA ILE A 343 -32.91 -15.07 -48.87
C ILE A 343 -32.64 -16.57 -49.04
N MET A 344 -31.94 -17.18 -48.07
CA MET A 344 -31.65 -18.61 -48.11
C MET A 344 -32.92 -19.48 -48.00
N LEU A 345 -33.89 -19.05 -47.19
CA LEU A 345 -35.22 -19.69 -47.11
C LEU A 345 -35.99 -19.65 -48.43
N ARG A 346 -35.82 -18.62 -49.25
CA ARG A 346 -36.40 -18.56 -50.60
C ARG A 346 -35.77 -19.60 -51.54
N GLY A 347 -34.49 -19.89 -51.38
CA GLY A 347 -33.79 -20.91 -52.18
C GLY A 347 -34.15 -22.36 -51.80
N TYR A 348 -34.42 -22.62 -50.52
CA TYR A 348 -34.62 -23.98 -50.01
C TYR A 348 -36.09 -24.45 -49.94
N ALA A 349 -37.06 -23.53 -49.96
CA ALA A 349 -38.48 -23.85 -49.86
C ALA A 349 -39.36 -22.90 -50.70
N PRO A 350 -39.60 -23.19 -52.00
CA PRO A 350 -40.36 -22.34 -52.91
C PRO A 350 -41.90 -22.37 -52.70
N ASN A 351 -42.37 -22.62 -51.48
CA ASN A 351 -43.80 -22.57 -51.11
C ASN A 351 -43.98 -22.28 -49.60
N ASN A 352 -43.18 -21.35 -49.05
CA ASN A 352 -43.30 -20.94 -47.66
C ASN A 352 -44.52 -20.03 -47.41
N PHE A 353 -45.14 -20.15 -46.23
CA PHE A 353 -46.30 -19.36 -45.79
C PHE A 353 -46.16 -17.83 -45.91
N LEU A 354 -44.93 -17.32 -46.03
CA LEU A 354 -44.62 -15.89 -46.13
C LEU A 354 -44.65 -15.34 -47.57
N ASP A 355 -44.69 -16.18 -48.60
CA ASP A 355 -44.53 -15.78 -50.02
C ASP A 355 -45.74 -16.24 -50.88
N ARG A 356 -46.96 -16.14 -50.33
CA ARG A 356 -48.19 -16.51 -51.04
C ARG A 356 -48.62 -15.37 -51.97
N GLN A 357 -48.51 -15.60 -53.28
CA GLN A 357 -48.88 -14.63 -54.34
C GLN A 357 -50.33 -14.14 -54.26
N ASP A 358 -51.25 -14.91 -53.65
CA ASP A 358 -52.68 -14.58 -53.50
C ASP A 358 -52.97 -13.23 -52.80
N ARG A 359 -52.01 -12.63 -52.09
CA ARG A 359 -52.18 -11.30 -51.46
C ARG A 359 -51.59 -10.12 -52.25
N THR A 360 -50.95 -10.39 -53.39
CA THR A 360 -50.27 -9.37 -54.21
C THR A 360 -51.06 -9.06 -55.49
N GLU A 361 -52.14 -9.78 -55.75
CA GLU A 361 -53.06 -9.47 -56.83
C GLU A 361 -53.95 -8.28 -56.43
N VAL A 362 -53.59 -7.11 -56.94
CA VAL A 362 -54.46 -5.93 -56.95
C VAL A 362 -55.69 -6.29 -57.78
N ILE A 363 -56.84 -6.41 -57.12
CA ILE A 363 -58.14 -6.64 -57.76
C ILE A 363 -58.36 -5.51 -58.79
N ARG A 364 -58.13 -5.78 -60.07
CA ARG A 364 -58.51 -4.89 -61.17
C ARG A 364 -59.94 -5.23 -61.54
N LEU A 365 -60.88 -4.34 -61.23
CA LEU A 365 -62.20 -4.37 -61.84
C LEU A 365 -62.05 -4.17 -63.35
N LYS A 366 -62.38 -5.21 -64.13
CA LYS A 366 -62.66 -5.07 -65.57
C LYS A 366 -64.03 -4.39 -65.69
N ILE A 367 -64.00 -3.13 -66.10
CA ILE A 367 -65.14 -2.41 -66.66
C ILE A 367 -64.84 -2.33 -68.18
N ASP A 368 -65.86 -2.48 -69.03
CA ASP A 368 -65.88 -2.81 -70.48
C ASP A 368 -65.77 -4.31 -70.80
N GLU A 369 -66.61 -4.93 -71.64
CA GLU A 369 -67.60 -4.53 -72.67
C GLU A 369 -68.50 -5.79 -72.82
N LYS A 370 -69.79 -5.82 -73.14
CA LYS A 370 -70.70 -4.97 -73.89
C LYS A 370 -72.14 -5.47 -73.63
#